data_AF-D3Q7M9-F1
#
_entry.id   AF-D3Q7M9-F1
#
_cell.length_a   1.000
_cell.length_b   1.000
_cell.length_c   1.000
_cell.angle_alpha   90.00
_cell.angle_beta   90.00
_cell.angle_gamma   90.00
#
_symmetry.space_group_name_H-M   'P 1'
#
loop_
_entity.id
_entity.type
_entity.pdbx_description
1 polymer ?
#
loop_
_entity_poly.entity_id
_entity_poly.type
_entity_poly.pdbx_seq_one_letter_code
_entity_poly.pdbx_strand_id
1 'polypeptide(L)'
;MSGVYTDIDTLRRSRGLWFAVAVLLSMWLFGNVYEELVTIVAVLAEPRPGAFPDALEPGSPVFYYLPWGPLGVALTVVLRLRFGAAVSAKVRRTWNTALVALAIGVGAKVLLIVTVNPRFRDPSRSEMAVAADAVLWAFGNGLAIVGTATALALFALTRRPQPPAPRA
;
A
#
# COMPACT_ATOMS: atom_id res chain seq x y z
N MET A 1 -25.16 -7.54 -24.88
CA MET A 1 -25.72 -6.67 -23.83
C MET A 1 -25.76 -7.31 -22.43
N SER A 2 -25.76 -8.65 -22.28
CA SER A 2 -25.84 -9.34 -20.97
C SER A 2 -24.64 -9.13 -20.03
N GLY A 3 -23.42 -8.95 -20.56
CA GLY A 3 -22.21 -8.77 -19.73
C GLY A 3 -22.15 -7.46 -18.95
N VAL A 4 -22.70 -6.36 -19.48
CA VAL A 4 -22.64 -5.03 -18.85
C VAL A 4 -23.52 -4.96 -17.60
N TYR A 5 -24.69 -5.59 -17.62
CA TYR A 5 -25.58 -5.65 -16.45
C TYR A 5 -24.98 -6.47 -15.32
N THR A 6 -24.30 -7.57 -15.65
CA THR A 6 -23.63 -8.45 -14.67
C THR A 6 -22.47 -7.73 -13.96
N ASP A 7 -21.72 -6.90 -14.68
CA ASP A 7 -20.66 -6.05 -14.11
C ASP A 7 -21.23 -5.06 -13.08
N ILE A 8 -22.30 -4.34 -13.44
CA ILE A 8 -22.90 -3.28 -12.60
C ILE A 8 -23.43 -3.86 -11.27
N ASP A 9 -24.14 -4.99 -11.32
CA ASP A 9 -24.70 -5.61 -10.12
C ASP A 9 -23.62 -6.16 -9.19
N THR A 10 -22.56 -6.76 -9.75
CA THR A 10 -21.42 -7.26 -8.97
C THR A 10 -20.65 -6.11 -8.30
N LEU A 11 -20.40 -5.02 -9.03
CA LEU A 11 -19.74 -3.83 -8.49
C LEU A 11 -20.60 -3.15 -7.42
N ARG A 12 -21.93 -3.12 -7.58
CA ARG A 12 -22.85 -2.58 -6.59
C ARG A 12 -22.86 -3.41 -5.30
N ARG A 13 -22.95 -4.74 -5.41
CA ARG A 13 -22.96 -5.67 -4.25
C ARG A 13 -21.64 -5.67 -3.49
N SER A 14 -20.51 -5.47 -4.17
CA SER A 14 -19.18 -5.45 -3.56
C SER A 14 -18.73 -4.05 -3.11
N ARG A 15 -19.53 -3.00 -3.33
CA ARG A 15 -19.16 -1.60 -3.09
C ARG A 15 -18.69 -1.34 -1.65
N GLY A 16 -19.36 -1.92 -0.65
CA GLY A 16 -18.99 -1.75 0.76
C GLY A 16 -17.62 -2.34 1.09
N LEU A 17 -17.35 -3.56 0.59
CA LEU A 17 -16.06 -4.23 0.80
C LEU A 17 -14.92 -3.50 0.07
N TRP A 18 -15.19 -3.02 -1.13
CA TRP A 18 -14.25 -2.18 -1.87
C TRP A 18 -14.00 -0.84 -1.16
N PHE A 19 -15.02 -0.23 -0.56
CA PHE A 19 -14.83 0.95 0.30
C PHE A 19 -13.90 0.62 1.48
N ALA A 20 -14.10 -0.51 2.15
CA ALA A 20 -13.20 -0.96 3.21
C ALA A 20 -11.75 -1.15 2.71
N VAL A 21 -11.54 -1.75 1.53
CA VAL A 21 -10.20 -1.83 0.90
C VAL A 21 -9.58 -0.44 0.74
N ALA A 22 -10.35 0.53 0.25
CA ALA A 22 -9.84 1.89 0.03
C ALA A 22 -9.45 2.57 1.36
N VAL A 23 -10.21 2.37 2.43
CA VAL A 23 -9.89 2.89 3.76
C VAL A 23 -8.62 2.24 4.30
N LEU A 24 -8.54 0.90 4.28
CA LEU A 24 -7.38 0.15 4.78
C LEU A 24 -6.09 0.51 4.05
N LEU A 25 -6.13 0.53 2.71
CA LEU A 25 -4.97 0.90 1.90
C LEU A 25 -4.63 2.39 2.03
N SER A 26 -5.61 3.28 2.26
CA SER A 26 -5.33 4.69 2.55
C SER A 26 -4.63 4.89 3.88
N MET A 27 -5.03 4.14 4.93
CA MET A 27 -4.34 4.19 6.23
C MET A 27 -2.90 3.67 6.11
N TRP A 28 -2.69 2.61 5.33
CA TRP A 28 -1.35 2.11 5.06
C TRP A 28 -0.52 3.09 4.23
N LEU A 29 -1.09 3.72 3.20
CA LEU A 29 -0.44 4.77 2.41
C LEU A 29 -0.04 5.96 3.29
N PHE A 30 -0.95 6.44 4.13
CA PHE A 30 -0.68 7.51 5.09
C PHE A 30 0.50 7.17 5.99
N GLY A 31 0.54 5.94 6.52
CA GLY A 31 1.65 5.45 7.32
C GLY A 31 2.99 5.53 6.61
N ASN A 32 3.07 5.06 5.36
CA ASN A 32 4.30 5.14 4.58
C ASN A 32 4.71 6.60 4.30
N VAL A 33 3.75 7.49 3.98
CA VAL A 33 4.04 8.92 3.78
C VAL A 33 4.52 9.57 5.08
N TYR A 34 3.90 9.23 6.21
CA TYR A 34 4.31 9.74 7.52
C TYR A 34 5.75 9.33 7.86
N GLU A 35 6.12 8.06 7.64
CA GLU A 35 7.51 7.63 7.83
C GLU A 35 8.49 8.44 6.99
N GLU A 36 8.16 8.62 5.71
CA GLU A 36 9.02 9.33 4.76
C GLU A 36 9.27 10.77 5.21
N LEU A 37 8.21 11.47 5.61
CA LEU A 37 8.25 12.90 5.90
C LEU A 37 8.67 13.23 7.34
N VAL A 38 8.41 12.33 8.29
CA VAL A 38 8.64 12.59 9.70
C VAL A 38 9.81 11.76 10.21
N THR A 39 9.74 10.44 10.06
CA THR A 39 10.73 9.54 10.67
C THR A 39 12.07 9.63 9.94
N ILE A 40 12.08 9.49 8.62
CA ILE A 40 13.31 9.47 7.84
C ILE A 40 13.97 10.85 7.78
N VAL A 41 13.19 11.92 7.69
CA VAL A 41 13.71 13.29 7.78
C VAL A 41 14.42 13.52 9.13
N ALA A 42 13.82 13.11 10.25
CA ALA A 42 14.44 13.26 11.56
C ALA A 42 15.75 12.46 11.67
N VAL A 43 15.80 11.27 11.08
CA VAL A 43 16.98 10.38 11.14
C VAL A 43 18.10 10.86 10.25
N LEU A 44 17.77 11.47 9.10
CA LEU A 44 18.77 12.13 8.25
C LEU A 44 19.31 13.42 8.89
N ALA A 45 18.47 14.14 9.64
CA ALA A 45 18.89 15.34 10.37
C ALA A 45 19.80 14.99 11.56
N GLU A 46 19.51 13.88 12.26
CA GLU A 46 20.29 13.43 13.40
C GLU A 46 20.39 11.89 13.43
N PRO A 47 21.39 11.31 12.73
CA PRO A 47 21.55 9.85 12.65
C PRO A 47 22.04 9.29 13.99
N ARG A 48 21.14 8.73 14.80
CA ARG A 48 21.48 8.12 16.10
C ARG A 48 21.39 6.59 16.03
N PRO A 49 22.52 5.86 16.10
CA PRO A 49 22.54 4.40 16.19
C PRO A 49 21.77 3.89 17.40
N GLY A 50 20.97 2.84 17.22
CA GLY A 50 20.23 2.20 18.32
C GLY A 50 19.04 3.00 18.88
N ALA A 51 18.74 4.18 18.34
CA ALA A 51 17.65 5.03 18.83
C ALA A 51 16.25 4.65 18.31
N PHE A 52 16.17 3.71 17.35
CA PHE A 52 14.90 3.33 16.75
C PHE A 52 14.12 2.36 17.64
N PRO A 53 12.86 2.68 18.00
CA PRO A 53 11.99 1.74 18.68
C PRO A 53 11.60 0.57 17.78
N ASP A 54 11.12 -0.49 18.40
CA ASP A 54 10.61 -1.64 17.68
C ASP A 54 9.34 -1.26 16.87
N ALA A 55 9.10 -1.93 15.74
CA ALA A 55 7.98 -1.58 14.85
C ALA A 55 6.61 -1.82 15.51
N LEU A 56 6.59 -2.66 16.54
CA LEU A 56 5.41 -3.02 17.32
C LEU A 56 5.44 -2.46 18.75
N GLU A 57 6.43 -1.63 19.09
CA GLU A 57 6.49 -1.01 20.41
C GLU A 57 5.50 0.14 20.54
N PRO A 58 4.79 0.25 21.68
CA PRO A 58 3.98 1.42 21.99
C PRO A 58 4.82 2.70 21.93
N GLY A 59 4.39 3.66 21.11
CA GLY A 59 5.14 4.90 20.83
C GLY A 59 5.80 4.93 19.46
N SER A 60 5.96 3.78 18.80
CA SER A 60 6.33 3.72 17.38
C SER A 60 5.13 4.14 16.52
N PRO A 61 5.24 5.18 15.67
CA PRO A 61 4.17 5.54 14.74
C PRO A 61 3.72 4.36 13.88
N VAL A 62 4.65 3.46 13.54
CA VAL A 62 4.46 2.22 12.79
C VAL A 62 3.36 1.34 13.39
N PHE A 63 3.29 1.27 14.72
CA PHE A 63 2.30 0.48 15.44
C PHE A 63 0.85 0.82 15.02
N TYR A 64 0.57 2.08 14.71
CA TYR A 64 -0.78 2.56 14.42
C TYR A 64 -1.24 2.34 12.99
N TYR A 65 -0.34 2.08 12.04
CA TYR A 65 -0.71 1.87 10.64
C TYR A 65 -0.26 0.54 10.02
N LEU A 66 0.67 -0.16 10.65
CA LEU A 66 1.16 -1.45 10.15
C LEU A 66 0.05 -2.51 9.98
N PRO A 67 -0.94 -2.65 10.88
CA PRO A 67 -1.99 -3.67 10.73
C PRO A 67 -2.87 -3.49 9.49
N TRP A 68 -3.04 -2.26 8.99
CA TRP A 68 -3.96 -1.97 7.89
C TRP A 68 -3.44 -2.47 6.54
N GLY A 69 -2.12 -2.53 6.36
CA GLY A 69 -1.49 -3.03 5.14
C GLY A 69 -1.88 -4.49 4.85
N PRO A 70 -1.55 -5.45 5.73
CA PRO A 70 -1.91 -6.86 5.59
C PRO A 70 -3.42 -7.08 5.42
N LEU A 71 -4.25 -6.39 6.22
CA LEU A 71 -5.72 -6.48 6.11
C LEU A 71 -6.22 -5.99 4.75
N GLY A 72 -5.71 -4.84 4.28
CA GLY A 72 -6.07 -4.27 2.98
C GLY A 72 -5.65 -5.16 1.82
N VAL A 73 -4.44 -5.74 1.87
CA VAL A 73 -3.92 -6.67 0.86
C VAL A 73 -4.77 -7.95 0.83
N ALA A 74 -5.01 -8.57 1.98
CA ALA A 74 -5.80 -9.79 2.08
C ALA A 74 -7.22 -9.60 1.53
N LEU A 75 -7.90 -8.52 1.94
CA LEU A 75 -9.25 -8.21 1.46
C LEU A 75 -9.25 -7.97 -0.06
N THR A 76 -8.26 -7.26 -0.59
CA THR A 76 -8.12 -7.02 -2.04
C THR A 76 -7.99 -8.33 -2.82
N VAL A 77 -7.15 -9.26 -2.35
CA VAL A 77 -6.98 -10.58 -2.97
C VAL A 77 -8.28 -11.37 -2.92
N VAL A 78 -8.96 -11.42 -1.76
CA VAL A 78 -10.24 -12.12 -1.60
C VAL A 78 -11.29 -11.56 -2.56
N LEU A 79 -11.43 -10.23 -2.68
CA LEU A 79 -12.37 -9.61 -3.61
C LEU A 79 -12.04 -9.95 -5.07
N ARG A 80 -10.75 -9.94 -5.43
CA ARG A 80 -10.32 -10.33 -6.78
C ARG A 80 -10.64 -11.78 -7.10
N LEU A 81 -10.45 -12.70 -6.15
CA LEU A 81 -10.73 -14.13 -6.34
C LEU A 81 -12.25 -14.38 -6.39
N ARG A 82 -13.02 -13.72 -5.52
CA ARG A 82 -14.46 -13.94 -5.39
C ARG A 82 -15.27 -13.34 -6.54
N PHE A 83 -14.91 -12.14 -7.01
CA PHE A 83 -15.69 -11.38 -7.99
C PHE A 83 -15.02 -11.26 -9.36
N GLY A 84 -13.74 -11.63 -9.49
CA GLY A 84 -12.97 -11.37 -10.70
C GLY A 84 -13.44 -12.13 -11.96
N ALA A 85 -14.16 -13.26 -11.79
CA ALA A 85 -14.75 -13.99 -12.91
C ALA A 85 -16.06 -13.35 -13.41
N ALA A 86 -16.75 -12.60 -12.55
CA ALA A 86 -18.05 -11.98 -12.83
C ALA A 86 -17.93 -10.57 -13.43
N VAL A 87 -16.71 -10.04 -13.56
CA VAL A 87 -16.44 -8.74 -14.17
C VAL A 87 -15.81 -8.87 -15.55
N SER A 88 -16.02 -7.87 -16.42
CA SER A 88 -15.40 -7.81 -17.74
C SER A 88 -13.87 -7.94 -17.71
N ALA A 89 -13.30 -8.43 -18.82
CA ALA A 89 -11.86 -8.61 -18.96
C ALA A 89 -11.07 -7.31 -18.75
N LYS A 90 -11.64 -6.15 -19.09
CA LYS A 90 -11.03 -4.83 -18.87
C LYS A 90 -10.89 -4.54 -17.37
N VAL A 91 -11.97 -4.64 -16.60
CA VAL A 91 -11.95 -4.43 -15.13
C VAL A 91 -10.99 -5.42 -14.46
N ARG A 92 -11.04 -6.69 -14.88
CA ARG A 92 -10.14 -7.72 -14.37
C ARG A 92 -8.66 -7.41 -14.63
N ARG A 93 -8.31 -6.92 -15.82
CA ARG A 93 -6.93 -6.47 -16.14
C ARG A 93 -6.52 -5.32 -15.23
N THR A 94 -7.38 -4.32 -15.04
CA THR A 94 -7.11 -3.19 -14.13
C THR A 94 -6.88 -3.66 -12.70
N TRP A 95 -7.69 -4.59 -12.19
CA TRP A 95 -7.49 -5.17 -10.85
C TRP A 95 -6.18 -5.96 -10.75
N ASN A 96 -5.81 -6.72 -11.79
CA ASN A 96 -4.52 -7.42 -11.81
C ASN A 96 -3.35 -6.43 -11.78
N THR A 97 -3.40 -5.34 -12.55
CA THR A 97 -2.37 -4.30 -12.54
C THR A 97 -2.28 -3.64 -11.16
N ALA A 98 -3.42 -3.36 -10.51
CA ALA A 98 -3.47 -2.83 -9.16
C ALA A 98 -2.83 -3.79 -8.15
N LEU A 99 -3.09 -5.10 -8.27
CA LEU A 99 -2.46 -6.13 -7.42
C LEU A 99 -0.95 -6.24 -7.64
N VAL A 100 -0.47 -6.11 -8.88
CA VAL A 100 0.98 -6.09 -9.16
C VAL A 100 1.63 -4.86 -8.51
N ALA A 101 1.04 -3.67 -8.67
CA ALA A 101 1.53 -2.46 -8.01
C ALA A 101 1.54 -2.59 -6.48
N LEU A 102 0.49 -3.18 -5.92
CA LEU A 102 0.40 -3.46 -4.49
C LEU A 102 1.46 -4.47 -4.03
N ALA A 103 1.69 -5.53 -4.81
CA ALA A 103 2.72 -6.54 -4.52
C ALA A 103 4.13 -5.94 -4.52
N ILE A 104 4.44 -5.02 -5.45
CA ILE A 104 5.71 -4.28 -5.45
C ILE A 104 5.85 -3.49 -4.15
N GLY A 105 4.81 -2.76 -3.75
CA GLY A 105 4.87 -1.96 -2.52
C GLY A 105 5.00 -2.81 -1.25
N VAL A 106 4.27 -3.93 -1.17
CA VAL A 106 4.41 -4.89 -0.06
C VAL A 106 5.80 -5.50 -0.04
N GLY A 107 6.31 -5.95 -1.19
CA GLY A 107 7.64 -6.55 -1.29
C GLY A 107 8.75 -5.59 -0.87
N ALA A 108 8.69 -4.34 -1.33
CA ALA A 108 9.61 -3.28 -0.91
C ALA A 108 9.56 -3.07 0.61
N LYS A 109 8.36 -2.99 1.19
CA LYS A 109 8.20 -2.77 2.63
C LYS A 109 8.71 -3.96 3.47
N VAL A 110 8.40 -5.18 3.06
CA VAL A 110 8.91 -6.41 3.71
C VAL A 110 10.43 -6.44 3.65
N LEU A 111 11.03 -6.13 2.50
CA LEU A 111 12.49 -6.10 2.37
C LEU A 111 13.11 -5.07 3.32
N LEU A 112 12.57 -3.86 3.40
CA LEU A 112 13.05 -2.82 4.32
C LEU A 112 12.93 -3.24 5.79
N ILE A 113 11.76 -3.79 6.18
CA ILE A 113 11.53 -4.25 7.56
C ILE A 113 12.50 -5.39 7.93
N VAL A 114 12.75 -6.34 7.02
CA VAL A 114 13.62 -7.48 7.32
C VAL A 114 15.10 -7.10 7.31
N THR A 115 15.51 -6.20 6.41
CA THR A 115 16.94 -5.95 6.17
C THR A 115 17.47 -4.66 6.79
N VAL A 116 16.65 -3.62 6.91
CA VAL A 116 17.07 -2.28 7.36
C VAL A 116 16.68 -2.00 8.81
N ASN A 117 15.47 -2.39 9.25
CA ASN A 117 15.07 -2.16 10.66
C ASN A 117 16.07 -2.72 11.69
N PRO A 118 16.61 -3.95 11.54
CA PRO A 118 17.60 -4.44 12.51
C PRO A 118 18.85 -3.56 12.57
N ARG A 119 19.23 -2.92 11.45
CA ARG A 119 20.43 -2.07 11.37
C ARG A 119 20.22 -0.71 12.02
N PHE A 120 19.02 -0.14 11.96
CA PHE A 120 18.71 1.09 12.71
C PHE A 120 18.77 0.89 14.23
N ARG A 121 18.55 -0.34 14.69
CA ARG A 121 18.55 -0.70 16.11
C ARG A 121 19.90 -1.10 16.65
N ASP A 122 20.88 -1.31 15.78
CA ASP A 122 22.21 -1.74 16.19
C ASP A 122 23.02 -0.53 16.70
N PRO A 123 23.31 -0.44 18.01
CA PRO A 123 24.05 0.68 18.59
C PRO A 123 25.53 0.68 18.21
N SER A 124 26.05 -0.42 17.63
CA SER A 124 27.45 -0.51 17.20
C SER A 124 27.69 0.11 15.81
N ARG A 125 26.62 0.49 15.10
CA ARG A 125 26.71 1.13 13.77
C ARG A 125 27.23 2.56 13.90
N SER A 126 27.91 3.03 12.86
CA SER A 126 28.28 4.44 12.76
C SER A 126 27.09 5.28 12.29
N GLU A 127 27.09 6.56 12.65
CA GLU A 127 26.09 7.55 12.19
C GLU A 127 26.01 7.61 10.65
N MET A 128 27.16 7.54 9.98
CA MET A 128 27.22 7.50 8.51
C MET A 128 26.53 6.27 7.92
N ALA A 129 26.66 5.09 8.56
CA ALA A 129 25.98 3.88 8.11
C ALA A 129 24.46 3.97 8.32
N VAL A 130 24.03 4.58 9.44
CA VAL A 130 22.61 4.86 9.72
C VAL A 130 22.04 5.82 8.68
N ALA A 131 22.75 6.89 8.33
CA ALA A 131 22.32 7.82 7.29
C ALA A 131 22.19 7.14 5.91
N ALA A 132 23.12 6.26 5.55
CA ALA A 132 23.04 5.49 4.31
C ALA A 132 21.84 4.53 4.29
N ASP A 133 21.57 3.85 5.41
CA ASP A 133 20.37 3.01 5.56
C ASP A 133 19.07 3.84 5.50
N ALA A 134 19.07 5.08 6.01
CA ALA A 134 17.94 6.01 5.91
C ALA A 134 17.65 6.42 4.46
N VAL A 135 18.68 6.65 3.66
CA VAL A 135 18.52 6.88 2.21
C VAL A 135 17.95 5.64 1.53
N LEU A 136 18.46 4.44 1.84
CA LEU A 136 17.92 3.19 1.28
C LEU A 136 16.44 2.99 1.67
N TRP A 137 16.10 3.30 2.92
CA TRP A 137 14.71 3.28 3.40
C TRP A 137 13.83 4.23 2.60
N ALA A 138 14.26 5.49 2.41
CA ALA A 138 13.53 6.48 1.63
C ALA A 138 13.18 5.97 0.23
N PHE A 139 14.16 5.42 -0.49
CA PHE A 139 13.92 4.85 -1.82
C PHE A 139 12.94 3.67 -1.80
N GLY A 140 13.14 2.70 -0.90
CA GLY A 140 12.26 1.53 -0.81
C GLY A 140 10.83 1.90 -0.36
N ASN A 141 10.71 2.86 0.55
CA ASN A 141 9.42 3.34 1.05
C ASN A 141 8.71 4.20 -0.02
N GLY A 142 9.45 4.95 -0.83
CA GLY A 142 8.94 5.59 -2.04
C GLY A 142 8.29 4.60 -3.02
N LEU A 143 8.88 3.42 -3.22
CA LEU A 143 8.24 2.34 -4.00
C LEU A 143 6.95 1.85 -3.35
N ALA A 144 6.92 1.72 -2.01
CA ALA A 144 5.71 1.35 -1.28
C ALA A 144 4.59 2.39 -1.42
N ILE A 145 4.93 3.68 -1.33
CA ILE A 145 4.01 4.81 -1.54
C ILE A 145 3.43 4.77 -2.95
N VAL A 146 4.29 4.75 -3.98
CA VAL A 146 3.87 4.77 -5.39
C VAL A 146 3.04 3.53 -5.72
N GLY A 147 3.46 2.34 -5.29
CA GLY A 147 2.74 1.10 -5.52
C GLY A 147 1.34 1.11 -4.89
N THR A 148 1.23 1.56 -3.63
CA THR A 148 -0.04 1.62 -2.91
C THR A 148 -0.97 2.69 -3.47
N ALA A 149 -0.45 3.89 -3.77
CA ALA A 149 -1.21 4.97 -4.38
C ALA A 149 -1.73 4.58 -5.78
N THR A 150 -0.90 3.89 -6.58
CA THR A 150 -1.30 3.37 -7.90
C THR A 150 -2.42 2.33 -7.77
N ALA A 151 -2.30 1.40 -6.82
CA ALA A 151 -3.34 0.40 -6.57
C ALA A 151 -4.67 1.07 -6.18
N LEU A 152 -4.63 2.04 -5.25
CA LEU A 152 -5.80 2.83 -4.84
C LEU A 152 -6.44 3.57 -6.02
N ALA A 153 -5.64 4.25 -6.84
CA ALA A 153 -6.14 4.98 -8.00
C ALA A 153 -6.83 4.04 -9.00
N LEU A 154 -6.22 2.89 -9.31
CA LEU A 154 -6.80 1.90 -10.21
C LEU A 154 -8.10 1.30 -9.66
N PHE A 155 -8.17 0.99 -8.36
CA PHE A 155 -9.42 0.54 -7.74
C PHE A 155 -10.50 1.62 -7.75
N ALA A 156 -10.15 2.88 -7.54
CA ALA A 156 -11.09 3.99 -7.62
C ALA A 156 -11.62 4.22 -9.04
N LEU A 157 -10.76 4.11 -10.06
CA LEU A 157 -11.15 4.26 -11.47
C LEU A 157 -12.19 3.20 -11.88
N THR A 158 -12.07 1.97 -11.39
CA THR A 158 -13.05 0.90 -11.68
C THR A 158 -14.43 1.10 -11.05
N ARG A 159 -14.60 2.11 -10.17
CA ARG A 159 -15.90 2.42 -9.54
C ARG A 159 -16.66 3.55 -10.22
N ARG A 160 -16.06 4.27 -11.17
CA ARG A 160 -16.75 5.35 -11.86
C ARG A 160 -17.75 4.76 -12.86
N PRO A 161 -19.03 5.18 -12.83
CA PRO A 161 -19.97 4.82 -13.88
C PRO A 161 -19.39 5.22 -15.24
N GLN A 162 -19.37 4.31 -16.21
CA GLN A 162 -19.05 4.69 -17.59
C GLN A 162 -20.17 5.62 -18.07
N PRO A 163 -19.85 6.78 -18.69
CA PRO A 163 -20.86 7.58 -19.38
C PRO A 163 -21.60 6.70 -20.38
N PRO A 164 -22.92 6.86 -20.56
CA PRO A 164 -23.64 6.18 -21.62
C PRO A 164 -22.96 6.50 -22.96
N ALA A 165 -22.83 5.50 -23.82
CA ALA A 165 -22.29 5.70 -25.16
C ALA A 165 -23.10 6.78 -25.90
N PRO A 166 -22.46 7.65 -26.70
CA PRO A 166 -23.19 8.59 -27.55
C PRO A 166 -24.18 7.79 -28.41
N ARG A 167 -25.45 8.20 -28.41
CA ARG A 167 -26.42 7.64 -29.37
C ARG A 167 -26.01 8.13 -30.75
N ALA A 168 -25.67 7.20 -31.63
CA ALA A 168 -25.48 7.46 -33.05
C ALA A 168 -26.83 7.79 -33.71
#